data_AF-A0A7Y2K0A0-F1
#
_entry.id   AF-A0A7Y2K0A0-F1
#
_cell.length_a   1.000
_cell.length_b   1.000
_cell.length_c   1.000
_cell.angle_alpha   90.00
_cell.angle_beta   90.00
_cell.angle_gamma   90.00
#
_symmetry.space_group_name_H-M   'P 1'
#
loop_
_entity.id
_entity.type
_entity.pdbx_description
1 polymer ?
#
loop_
_entity_poly.entity_id
_entity_poly.type
_entity_poly.pdbx_seq_one_letter_code
_entity_poly.pdbx_strand_id
1 'polypeptide(L)'
;MRIDPTQLQQAALAAEAPVAPAAAQPAADPVYVKKATKAAVEFERFFISHMLKEMRSSTRAMATEDSVFNNKVNQDMQDMADDQLAASMAGNRAFGIADAILRQLVPAAQPASKPDTKA
;
A
#
# COMPACT_ATOMS: atom_id res chain seq x y z
N MET A 1 -2.61 -14.40 -49.14
CA MET A 1 -2.88 -14.12 -47.71
C MET A 1 -3.82 -12.93 -47.63
N ARG A 2 -5.13 -13.17 -47.49
CA ARG A 2 -6.10 -12.13 -47.16
C ARG A 2 -6.20 -12.11 -45.64
N ILE A 3 -5.88 -10.98 -45.02
CA ILE A 3 -6.07 -10.79 -43.58
C ILE A 3 -7.53 -10.40 -43.42
N ASP A 4 -8.32 -11.27 -42.79
CA ASP A 4 -9.72 -10.99 -42.50
C ASP A 4 -9.80 -9.85 -41.47
N PRO A 5 -10.50 -8.74 -41.79
CA PRO A 5 -10.61 -7.58 -40.87
C PRO A 5 -11.34 -7.93 -39.57
N THR A 6 -12.06 -9.06 -39.55
CA THR A 6 -12.77 -9.59 -38.39
C THR A 6 -11.83 -10.15 -37.32
N GLN A 7 -10.63 -10.63 -37.68
CA GLN A 7 -9.65 -11.10 -36.68
C GLN A 7 -8.98 -9.95 -35.93
N LEU A 8 -8.80 -8.80 -36.57
CA LEU A 8 -8.31 -7.59 -35.91
C LEU A 8 -9.32 -6.99 -34.93
N GLN A 9 -10.60 -7.36 -35.05
CA GLN A 9 -11.64 -6.93 -34.12
C GLN A 9 -11.83 -7.88 -32.93
N GLN A 10 -11.41 -9.15 -33.05
CA GLN A 10 -11.44 -10.12 -31.95
C GLN A 10 -10.26 -9.96 -30.98
N ALA A 11 -9.09 -9.50 -31.46
CA ALA A 11 -7.95 -9.22 -30.59
C ALA A 11 -8.17 -8.00 -29.67
N ALA A 12 -9.04 -7.07 -30.05
CA ALA A 12 -9.37 -5.88 -29.24
C ALA A 12 -10.38 -6.17 -28.12
N LEU A 13 -11.08 -7.30 -28.15
CA LEU A 13 -12.06 -7.71 -27.12
C LEU A 13 -11.43 -8.51 -25.96
N ALA A 14 -10.13 -8.81 -26.01
CA ALA A 14 -9.41 -9.58 -24.99
C ALA A 14 -8.55 -8.73 -24.03
N ALA A 15 -8.56 -7.40 -24.17
CA ALA A 15 -7.65 -6.50 -23.45
C ALA A 15 -8.33 -5.48 -22.53
N GLU A 16 -9.58 -5.71 -22.14
CA GLU A 16 -10.24 -4.93 -21.10
C GLU A 16 -10.91 -5.90 -20.13
N ALA A 17 -10.09 -6.51 -19.27
CA ALA A 17 -10.62 -7.14 -18.08
C ALA A 17 -11.35 -6.04 -17.30
N PRO A 18 -12.67 -6.17 -17.08
CA PRO A 18 -13.40 -5.16 -16.34
C PRO A 18 -12.74 -5.08 -14.96
N VAL A 19 -12.27 -3.89 -14.60
CA VAL A 19 -11.97 -3.57 -13.21
C VAL A 19 -13.28 -3.82 -12.49
N ALA A 20 -13.37 -4.99 -11.83
CA ALA A 20 -14.62 -5.49 -11.32
C ALA A 20 -15.27 -4.40 -10.47
N PRO A 21 -16.56 -4.07 -10.67
CA PRO A 21 -17.25 -3.19 -9.75
C PRO A 21 -17.10 -3.83 -8.39
N ALA A 22 -16.70 -3.04 -7.40
CA ALA A 22 -16.58 -3.45 -6.01
C ALA A 22 -17.83 -4.28 -5.64
N ALA A 23 -17.66 -5.60 -5.64
CA ALA A 23 -18.73 -6.51 -5.25
C ALA A 23 -19.13 -6.08 -3.85
N ALA A 24 -20.43 -5.96 -3.61
CA ALA A 24 -20.94 -5.63 -2.30
C ALA A 24 -20.41 -6.65 -1.28
N GLN A 25 -19.58 -6.14 -0.35
CA GLN A 25 -19.09 -6.75 0.90
C GLN A 25 -17.88 -7.73 0.86
N PRO A 26 -16.71 -7.36 0.31
CA PRO A 26 -15.43 -7.96 0.74
C PRO A 26 -15.04 -7.54 2.16
N ALA A 27 -15.57 -6.40 2.64
CA ALA A 27 -15.27 -5.84 3.95
C ALA A 27 -15.64 -6.73 5.16
N ALA A 28 -16.59 -7.66 4.99
CA ALA A 28 -17.04 -8.55 6.06
C ALA A 28 -16.34 -9.92 6.05
N ASP A 29 -15.58 -10.27 5.01
CA ASP A 29 -14.87 -11.55 4.94
C ASP A 29 -13.62 -11.52 5.84
N PRO A 30 -13.50 -12.40 6.86
CA PRO A 30 -12.34 -12.45 7.73
C PRO A 30 -11.02 -12.73 6.98
N VAL A 31 -11.05 -13.39 5.82
CA VAL A 31 -9.87 -13.61 4.99
C VAL A 31 -9.42 -12.31 4.32
N TYR A 32 -10.37 -11.50 3.83
CA TYR A 32 -10.09 -10.19 3.26
C TYR A 32 -9.50 -9.25 4.32
N VAL A 33 -10.11 -9.17 5.50
CA VAL A 33 -9.62 -8.31 6.60
C VAL A 33 -8.20 -8.67 7.01
N LYS A 34 -7.86 -9.97 7.09
CA LYS A 34 -6.49 -10.42 7.39
C LYS A 34 -5.49 -10.00 6.32
N LYS A 35 -5.84 -10.16 5.03
CA LYS A 35 -4.98 -9.74 3.91
C LYS A 35 -4.80 -8.22 3.88
N ALA A 36 -5.89 -7.46 4.06
CA ALA A 36 -5.87 -6.01 4.15
C ALA A 36 -5.01 -5.53 5.33
N THR A 37 -5.10 -6.19 6.47
CA THR A 37 -4.29 -5.86 7.66
C THR A 37 -2.80 -6.07 7.39
N LYS A 38 -2.43 -7.20 6.80
CA LYS A 38 -1.04 -7.47 6.42
C LYS A 38 -0.52 -6.43 5.43
N ALA A 39 -1.30 -6.12 4.39
CA ALA A 39 -0.92 -5.14 3.38
C ALA A 39 -0.78 -3.73 3.98
N ALA A 40 -1.67 -3.34 4.89
CA ALA A 40 -1.62 -2.04 5.57
C ALA A 40 -0.37 -1.90 6.45
N VAL A 41 0.03 -2.96 7.16
CA VAL A 41 1.27 -2.97 7.97
C VAL A 41 2.52 -2.90 7.07
N GLU A 42 2.57 -3.64 5.96
CA GLU A 42 3.69 -3.54 5.02
C GLU A 42 3.76 -2.16 4.33
N PHE A 43 2.62 -1.55 4.05
CA PHE A 43 2.57 -0.17 3.56
C PHE A 43 3.14 0.81 4.59
N GLU A 44 2.76 0.69 5.87
CA GLU A 44 3.31 1.53 6.94
C GLU A 44 4.83 1.32 7.07
N ARG A 45 5.33 0.08 6.99
CA ARG A 45 6.77 -0.20 6.96
C ARG A 45 7.47 0.49 5.79
N PHE A 46 6.92 0.37 4.58
CA PHE A 46 7.49 0.99 3.38
C PHE A 46 7.54 2.51 3.55
N PHE A 47 6.46 3.12 4.04
CA PHE A 47 6.37 4.55 4.27
C PHE A 47 7.41 5.03 5.29
N ILE A 48 7.58 4.34 6.42
CA ILE A 48 8.58 4.68 7.43
C ILE A 48 10.00 4.56 6.86
N SER A 49 10.30 3.46 6.17
CA SER A 49 11.60 3.27 5.52
C SER A 49 11.90 4.39 4.52
N HIS A 50 10.91 4.75 3.69
CA HIS A 50 11.05 5.85 2.74
C HIS A 50 11.26 7.19 3.43
N MET A 51 10.49 7.51 4.47
CA MET A 51 10.66 8.74 5.26
C MET A 51 12.06 8.83 5.87
N LEU A 52 12.56 7.75 6.47
CA LEU A 52 13.92 7.70 7.02
C LEU A 52 14.98 7.96 5.93
N LYS A 53 14.83 7.31 4.78
CA LYS A 53 15.72 7.49 3.61
C LYS A 53 15.70 8.92 3.10
N GLU A 54 14.53 9.56 2.99
CA GLU A 54 14.39 10.95 2.54
C GLU A 54 15.01 11.94 3.54
N MET A 55 14.80 11.76 4.85
CA MET A 55 15.45 12.60 5.87
C MET A 55 16.98 12.53 5.78
N ARG A 56 17.52 11.32 5.60
CA ARG A 56 18.97 11.15 5.41
C ARG A 56 19.45 11.69 4.07
N SER A 57 18.66 11.54 3.01
CA SER A 57 18.94 12.10 1.68
C SER A 57 19.06 13.62 1.74
N SER A 58 18.12 14.28 2.41
CA SER A 58 18.15 15.71 2.67
C SER A 58 19.39 16.11 3.46
N THR A 59 19.74 15.36 4.51
CA THR A 59 20.96 15.60 5.31
C THR A 59 22.24 15.49 4.46
N ARG A 60 22.30 14.50 3.55
CA ARG A 60 23.44 14.31 2.63
C ARG A 60 23.54 15.40 1.59
N ALA A 61 22.43 15.87 1.05
CA ALA A 61 22.42 16.98 0.08
C ALA A 61 23.01 18.28 0.67
N MET A 62 23.00 18.42 1.99
CA MET A 62 23.61 19.53 2.72
C MET A 62 25.05 19.26 3.18
N ALA A 63 25.55 18.03 3.04
CA ALA A 63 26.90 17.65 3.43
C ALA A 63 27.92 17.99 2.33
N THR A 64 29.12 18.40 2.71
CA THR A 64 30.23 18.66 1.77
C THR A 64 30.72 17.37 1.10
N GLU A 65 31.32 17.46 -0.09
CA GLU A 65 31.76 16.27 -0.86
C GLU A 65 32.76 15.38 -0.09
N ASP A 66 33.61 15.96 0.76
CA ASP A 66 34.56 15.25 1.63
C ASP A 66 33.93 14.66 2.92
N SER A 67 32.60 14.65 3.04
CA SER A 67 31.93 14.22 4.26
C SER A 67 31.91 12.70 4.42
N VAL A 68 32.16 12.23 5.65
CA VAL A 68 32.04 10.82 6.06
C VAL A 68 30.63 10.24 5.81
N PHE A 69 29.62 11.12 5.68
CA PHE A 69 28.23 10.76 5.37
C PHE A 69 27.99 10.40 3.90
N ASN A 70 28.97 10.64 3.00
CA ASN A 70 28.85 10.37 1.56
C ASN A 70 29.43 9.01 1.11
N ASN A 71 29.83 8.15 2.06
CA ASN A 71 30.36 6.83 1.74
C ASN A 71 29.25 5.81 1.42
N LYS A 72 29.29 5.24 0.20
CA LYS A 72 28.29 4.28 -0.30
C LYS A 72 28.15 3.01 0.55
N VAL A 73 29.23 2.44 1.09
CA VAL A 73 29.14 1.19 1.88
C VAL A 73 28.39 1.44 3.19
N ASN A 74 28.64 2.58 3.82
CA ASN A 74 27.94 2.98 5.04
C ASN A 74 26.45 3.23 4.77
N GLN A 75 26.11 3.75 3.58
CA GLN A 75 24.73 3.96 3.15
C GLN A 75 23.98 2.63 3.01
N ASP A 76 24.56 1.66 2.29
CA ASP A 76 23.92 0.35 2.11
C ASP A 76 23.67 -0.35 3.48
N MET A 77 24.62 -0.25 4.42
CA MET A 77 24.44 -0.77 5.78
C MET A 77 23.38 -0.02 6.58
N GLN A 78 23.32 1.30 6.43
CA GLN A 78 22.35 2.14 7.10
C GLN A 78 20.94 1.93 6.56
N ASP A 79 20.78 1.72 5.26
CA ASP A 79 19.50 1.40 4.63
C ASP A 79 18.94 0.06 5.15
N MET A 80 19.79 -0.95 5.31
CA MET A 80 19.40 -2.22 5.93
C MET A 80 18.95 -2.05 7.38
N ALA A 81 19.65 -1.22 8.16
CA ALA A 81 19.28 -0.92 9.53
C ALA A 81 17.94 -0.17 9.61
N ASP A 82 17.73 0.81 8.73
CA ASP A 82 16.50 1.58 8.62
C ASP A 82 15.32 0.67 8.22
N ASP A 83 15.53 -0.31 7.34
CA ASP A 83 14.49 -1.28 6.95
C ASP A 83 14.07 -2.19 8.12
N GLN A 84 15.01 -2.59 8.97
CA GLN A 84 14.72 -3.37 10.18
C GLN A 84 13.99 -2.52 11.22
N LEU A 85 14.42 -1.27 11.41
CA LEU A 85 13.76 -0.33 12.31
C LEU A 85 12.33 -0.06 11.85
N ALA A 86 12.13 0.22 10.55
CA ALA A 86 10.83 0.45 9.96
C ALA A 86 9.89 -0.76 10.14
N ALA A 87 10.41 -1.98 10.00
CA ALA A 87 9.64 -3.20 10.24
C ALA A 87 9.17 -3.30 11.70
N SER A 88 10.05 -3.01 12.67
CA SER A 88 9.69 -3.00 14.09
C SER A 88 8.64 -1.93 14.42
N MET A 89 8.80 -0.72 13.89
CA MET A 89 7.87 0.39 14.11
C MET A 89 6.49 0.13 13.50
N ALA A 90 6.43 -0.37 12.28
CA ALA A 90 5.17 -0.73 11.62
C ALA A 90 4.47 -1.89 12.32
N GLY A 91 5.21 -2.91 12.78
CA GLY A 91 4.66 -4.01 13.57
C GLY A 91 4.02 -3.55 14.89
N ASN A 92 4.59 -2.52 15.51
CA ASN A 92 4.07 -1.88 16.72
C ASN A 92 3.00 -0.81 16.45
N ARG A 93 2.60 -0.60 15.18
CA ARG A 93 1.65 0.43 14.75
C ARG A 93 2.03 1.84 15.23
N ALA A 94 3.32 2.17 15.17
CA ALA A 94 3.87 3.38 15.77
C ALA A 94 3.27 4.68 15.20
N PHE A 95 2.87 4.72 13.93
CA PHE A 95 2.30 5.91 13.29
C PHE A 95 0.79 5.80 13.05
N GLY A 96 0.24 4.59 13.11
CA GLY A 96 -1.22 4.36 12.97
C GLY A 96 -1.74 4.48 11.55
N ILE A 97 -0.86 4.57 10.55
CA ILE A 97 -1.23 4.64 9.12
C ILE A 97 -1.93 3.35 8.71
N ALA A 98 -1.44 2.19 9.16
CA ALA A 98 -2.09 0.91 8.87
C ALA A 98 -3.54 0.88 9.37
N ASP A 99 -3.80 1.47 10.55
CA ASP A 99 -5.15 1.51 11.12
C ASP A 99 -6.07 2.51 10.41
N ALA A 100 -5.52 3.63 9.94
CA ALA A 100 -6.27 4.58 9.12
C ALA A 100 -6.72 3.95 7.79
N ILE A 101 -5.83 3.22 7.12
CA ILE A 101 -6.13 2.50 5.88
C ILE A 101 -7.19 1.42 6.12
N LEU A 102 -7.04 0.65 7.20
CA LEU A 102 -8.00 -0.40 7.56
C LEU A 102 -9.40 0.14 7.83
N ARG A 103 -9.52 1.29 8.52
CA ARG A 103 -10.81 1.94 8.77
C ARG A 103 -11.52 2.37 7.49
N GLN A 104 -10.77 2.71 6.44
CA GLN A 104 -11.35 3.08 5.14
C GLN A 104 -11.74 1.85 4.31
N LEU A 105 -10.94 0.78 4.38
CA LEU A 105 -11.16 -0.44 3.60
C LEU A 105 -12.23 -1.36 4.20
N VAL A 106 -12.41 -1.31 5.51
CA VAL A 106 -13.45 -2.05 6.24
C VAL A 106 -14.51 -1.04 6.67
N PRO A 107 -15.53 -0.74 5.83
CA PRO A 107 -16.69 0.01 6.27
C PRO A 107 -17.22 -0.60 7.57
N ALA A 108 -17.23 0.20 8.62
CA ALA A 108 -17.97 -0.13 9.83
C ALA A 108 -19.39 -0.48 9.39
N ALA A 109 -19.82 -1.72 9.65
CA ALA A 109 -21.16 -2.17 9.33
C ALA A 109 -22.13 -1.09 9.79
N GLN A 110 -22.79 -0.43 8.83
CA GLN A 110 -23.81 0.57 9.14
C GLN A 110 -24.79 -0.10 10.11
N PRO A 111 -25.09 0.49 11.28
CA PRO A 111 -26.13 -0.04 12.13
C PRO A 111 -27.40 -0.04 11.29
N ALA A 112 -27.90 -1.24 11.01
CA ALA A 112 -29.09 -1.47 10.21
C ALA A 112 -30.18 -0.50 10.67
N SER A 113 -30.55 0.45 9.80
CA SER A 113 -31.72 1.27 9.98
C SER A 113 -32.89 0.32 10.22
N LYS A 114 -33.46 0.40 11.43
CA LYS A 114 -34.63 -0.39 11.82
C LYS A 114 -35.70 -0.21 10.73
N PRO A 115 -36.36 -1.29 10.28
CA PRO A 115 -37.48 -1.14 9.35
C PRO A 115 -38.58 -0.38 10.08
N ASP A 116 -38.94 0.78 9.53
CA ASP A 116 -40.12 1.55 9.91
C ASP A 116 -41.34 0.64 9.78
N THR A 117 -41.75 0.06 10.90
CA THR A 117 -43.03 -0.64 11.02
C THR A 117 -44.07 0.43 11.29
N LYS A 118 -44.74 0.79 10.19
CA LYS A 118 -45.99 1.52 10.02
C LYS A 118 -46.95 1.49 11.23
N ALA A 119 -47.52 2.66 11.55
CA ALA A 119 -48.91 2.81 11.96
C ALA A 119 -49.50 4.00 11.20
#